data_AF-K0TG29-F1
#
_entry.id   AF-K0TG29-F1
#
_cell.length_a   1.000
_cell.length_b   1.000
_cell.length_c   1.000
_cell.angle_alpha   90.00
_cell.angle_beta   90.00
_cell.angle_gamma   90.00
#
_symmetry.space_group_name_H-M   'P 1'
#
loop_
_entity.id
_entity.type
_entity.pdbx_description
1 polymer ?
#
loop_
_entity_poly.entity_id
_entity_poly.type
_entity_poly.pdbx_seq_one_letter_code
_entity_poly.pdbx_strand_id
1 'polypeptide(L)'
;ALWRPLLDGLASGICSSASSISGGVGCLVQRGSTMALRAILLRHGHLFSVAQWSAVLEKVILPSLQIGAESDTTPVRAISSESPSVSSLDFVGEPLPLPPPCNDEGLQKFQAMSQSDDGSPSRPLGTSELLVEASFADLRHGGDGNLSIAHSLKKKDAEKRNLHLQPFPDSWVATTAPIALGMLSDLTHANFLKLGPQSREILWPLIAKQLVQWSVGFSEDEKKNGSGDADSCRAVSRNWTPCEALVRVSCKERSRMYQQVLATVPELETSEAQGWLRTLSTNLSETLMTTVELEDLLRVEVLESKLAGLGRFPEKIESHDYLSVIPSLKTRCIASHCLQQTIPSFVDQFSNLASEEEIVCVLETLDKSRLACSRARKDEDLALAFQEAFFDQWGDGVEEVEAALKGSDGTGHRGSSEIFFLTQEASATRAIVLVLSYLYCKRRHGSDTSYDWDAEKFAEPLLLERMEEVLSEFLSSEEKDGLLIDPNVWRISRERGGQVAYYCTSFAGVVVDILKMVLDLDACKFERQKASLYPALCSLIRVQSDEIRHLVSDIFRRQVGPLVNVAEIAI
;
A
#
# COMPACT_ATOMS: atom_id res chain seq x y z
N ALA A 1 -15.37 33.72 -1.26
CA ALA A 1 -15.66 34.15 0.12
C ALA A 1 -16.53 33.15 0.88
N LEU A 2 -17.62 32.61 0.28
CA LEU A 2 -18.61 31.78 0.98
C LEU A 2 -18.11 30.41 1.50
N TRP A 3 -17.23 29.73 0.76
CA TRP A 3 -16.73 28.39 1.14
C TRP A 3 -15.69 28.41 2.26
N ARG A 4 -14.95 29.51 2.42
CA ARG A 4 -13.77 29.56 3.29
C ARG A 4 -14.11 29.33 4.77
N PRO A 5 -15.13 29.98 5.37
CA PRO A 5 -15.49 29.71 6.77
C PRO A 5 -15.88 28.24 7.03
N LEU A 6 -16.59 27.61 6.09
CA LEU A 6 -16.99 26.21 6.21
C LEU A 6 -15.78 25.27 6.14
N LEU A 7 -14.91 25.49 5.15
CA LEU A 7 -13.70 24.69 4.96
C LEU A 7 -12.72 24.87 6.13
N ASP A 8 -12.51 26.09 6.60
CA ASP A 8 -11.65 26.40 7.74
C ASP A 8 -12.21 25.78 9.05
N GLY A 9 -13.55 25.80 9.22
CA GLY A 9 -14.21 25.16 10.37
C GLY A 9 -14.06 23.64 10.38
N LEU A 10 -14.26 22.98 9.22
CA LEU A 10 -14.05 21.53 9.09
C LEU A 10 -12.57 21.15 9.26
N ALA A 11 -11.64 21.94 8.71
CA ALA A 11 -10.21 21.79 8.92
C ALA A 11 -9.82 21.87 10.41
N SER A 12 -10.40 22.83 11.15
CA SER A 12 -10.21 22.91 12.60
C SER A 12 -10.75 21.68 13.33
N GLY A 13 -11.88 21.13 12.87
CA GLY A 13 -12.43 19.87 13.39
C GLY A 13 -11.54 18.66 13.13
N ILE A 14 -10.92 18.56 11.95
CA ILE A 14 -9.93 17.51 11.61
C ILE A 14 -8.71 17.55 12.55
N CYS A 15 -8.33 18.75 13.00
CA CYS A 15 -7.22 18.96 13.93
C CYS A 15 -7.64 18.95 15.41
N SER A 16 -8.90 18.64 15.74
CA SER A 16 -9.41 18.77 17.11
C SER A 16 -8.73 17.79 18.05
N SER A 17 -8.09 18.28 19.12
CA SER A 17 -7.46 17.47 20.16
C SER A 17 -8.34 17.33 21.42
N ALA A 18 -9.65 17.58 21.30
CA ALA A 18 -10.55 17.63 22.45
C ALA A 18 -10.56 16.31 23.22
N SER A 19 -10.03 16.33 24.45
CA SER A 19 -10.10 15.22 25.39
C SER A 19 -11.49 15.17 26.03
N SER A 20 -12.05 13.96 26.17
CA SER A 20 -13.29 13.74 26.91
C SER A 20 -13.08 12.76 28.05
N ILE A 21 -13.91 12.88 29.09
CA ILE A 21 -13.89 12.03 30.28
C ILE A 21 -14.15 10.55 29.91
N SER A 22 -14.80 10.29 28.76
CA SER A 22 -15.07 8.95 28.23
C SER A 22 -14.10 8.47 27.14
N GLY A 23 -13.03 9.23 26.83
CA GLY A 23 -12.21 9.00 25.63
C GLY A 23 -12.95 9.34 24.32
N GLY A 24 -12.26 9.38 23.18
CA GLY A 24 -12.84 9.24 21.83
C GLY A 24 -13.61 10.40 21.18
N VAL A 25 -14.05 11.43 21.92
CA VAL A 25 -14.85 12.53 21.33
C VAL A 25 -14.03 13.36 20.33
N GLY A 26 -12.74 13.61 20.61
CA GLY A 26 -11.84 14.24 19.66
C GLY A 26 -11.80 13.49 18.33
N CYS A 27 -11.57 12.18 18.36
CA CYS A 27 -11.54 11.35 17.16
C CYS A 27 -12.88 11.28 16.42
N LEU A 28 -14.01 11.31 17.13
CA LEU A 28 -15.33 11.46 16.49
C LEU A 28 -15.46 12.79 15.72
N VAL A 29 -14.98 13.89 16.29
CA VAL A 29 -14.99 15.21 15.62
C VAL A 29 -14.04 15.21 14.43
N GLN A 30 -12.85 14.63 14.57
CA GLN A 30 -11.85 14.54 13.50
C GLN A 30 -12.39 13.71 12.32
N ARG A 31 -12.92 12.51 12.62
CA ARG A 31 -13.52 11.61 11.64
C ARG A 31 -14.74 12.24 10.96
N GLY A 32 -15.63 12.85 11.74
CA GLY A 32 -16.86 13.49 11.24
C GLY A 32 -16.59 14.69 10.36
N SER A 33 -15.61 15.50 10.75
CA SER A 33 -15.17 16.64 9.94
C SER A 33 -14.54 16.19 8.63
N THR A 34 -13.76 15.11 8.64
CA THR A 34 -13.15 14.52 7.43
C THR A 34 -14.22 13.97 6.49
N MET A 35 -15.19 13.21 7.01
CA MET A 35 -16.30 12.67 6.23
C MET A 35 -17.19 13.76 5.63
N ALA A 36 -17.53 14.78 6.42
CA ALA A 36 -18.30 15.93 5.96
C ALA A 36 -17.55 16.70 4.87
N LEU A 37 -16.25 16.97 5.07
CA LEU A 37 -15.40 17.63 4.09
C LEU A 37 -15.36 16.86 2.78
N ARG A 38 -15.12 15.54 2.84
CA ARG A 38 -15.17 14.64 1.68
C ARG A 38 -16.49 14.76 0.93
N ALA A 39 -17.62 14.62 1.63
CA ALA A 39 -18.94 14.64 1.02
C ALA A 39 -19.26 15.99 0.33
N ILE A 40 -18.92 17.10 0.99
CA ILE A 40 -19.12 18.45 0.45
C ILE A 40 -18.27 18.66 -0.80
N LEU A 41 -16.99 18.33 -0.74
CA LEU A 41 -16.05 18.54 -1.84
C LEU A 41 -16.37 17.66 -3.05
N LEU A 42 -16.78 16.41 -2.83
CA LEU A 42 -17.21 15.53 -3.92
C LEU A 42 -18.50 16.04 -4.59
N ARG A 43 -19.44 16.62 -3.82
CA ARG A 43 -20.71 17.10 -4.35
C ARG A 43 -20.62 18.46 -5.03
N HIS A 44 -19.81 19.36 -4.48
CA HIS A 44 -19.68 20.74 -4.95
C HIS A 44 -18.38 21.01 -5.70
N GLY A 45 -17.55 19.99 -5.89
CA GLY A 45 -16.22 20.10 -6.47
C GLY A 45 -16.16 20.69 -7.88
N HIS A 46 -17.21 20.46 -8.67
CA HIS A 46 -17.38 21.04 -10.01
C HIS A 46 -17.47 22.58 -10.03
N LEU A 47 -17.70 23.22 -8.86
CA LEU A 47 -17.77 24.68 -8.74
C LEU A 47 -16.39 25.33 -8.58
N PHE A 48 -15.34 24.54 -8.36
CA PHE A 48 -14.00 25.03 -8.09
C PHE A 48 -13.13 24.97 -9.35
N SER A 49 -12.46 26.08 -9.67
CA SER A 49 -11.40 26.08 -10.68
C SER A 49 -10.14 25.37 -10.16
N VAL A 50 -9.20 25.02 -11.04
CA VAL A 50 -7.92 24.41 -10.65
C VAL A 50 -7.17 25.26 -9.62
N ALA A 51 -7.11 26.58 -9.80
CA ALA A 51 -6.48 27.48 -8.84
C ALA A 51 -7.19 27.50 -7.47
N GLN A 52 -8.51 27.37 -7.46
CA GLN A 52 -9.27 27.26 -6.21
C GLN A 52 -9.04 25.91 -5.54
N TRP A 53 -8.98 24.81 -6.31
CA TRP A 53 -8.64 23.49 -5.81
C TRP A 53 -7.24 23.43 -5.21
N SER A 54 -6.24 23.97 -5.90
CA SER A 54 -4.87 24.11 -5.38
C SER A 54 -4.88 24.86 -4.05
N ALA A 55 -5.56 26.01 -3.96
CA ALA A 55 -5.68 26.76 -2.71
C ALA A 55 -6.38 25.95 -1.59
N VAL A 56 -7.42 25.19 -1.91
CA VAL A 56 -8.13 24.34 -0.94
C VAL A 56 -7.23 23.20 -0.45
N LEU A 57 -6.52 22.52 -1.34
CA LEU A 57 -5.57 21.45 -1.00
C LEU A 57 -4.43 21.99 -0.12
N GLU A 58 -3.75 23.02 -0.60
CA GLU A 58 -2.55 23.56 0.05
C GLU A 58 -2.83 24.24 1.38
N LYS A 59 -3.95 24.96 1.51
CA LYS A 59 -4.22 25.80 2.68
C LYS A 59 -5.11 25.16 3.72
N VAL A 60 -5.92 24.18 3.32
CA VAL A 60 -6.96 23.59 4.18
C VAL A 60 -6.72 22.09 4.34
N ILE A 61 -6.83 21.32 3.25
CA ILE A 61 -6.91 19.85 3.34
C ILE A 61 -5.58 19.26 3.81
N LEU A 62 -4.52 19.38 3.01
CA LEU A 62 -3.25 18.70 3.26
C LEU A 62 -2.63 19.09 4.61
N PRO A 63 -2.60 20.38 5.02
CA PRO A 63 -2.11 20.76 6.34
C PRO A 63 -2.91 20.14 7.48
N SER A 64 -4.24 20.12 7.39
CA SER A 64 -5.07 19.54 8.44
C SER A 64 -4.88 18.04 8.58
N LEU A 65 -4.76 17.32 7.46
CA LEU A 65 -4.45 15.89 7.48
C LEU A 65 -3.08 15.64 8.12
N GLN A 66 -2.07 16.43 7.75
CA GLN A 66 -0.73 16.29 8.29
C GLN A 66 -0.68 16.58 9.80
N ILE A 67 -1.33 17.66 10.26
CA ILE A 67 -1.42 18.00 11.69
C ILE A 67 -2.11 16.87 12.47
N GLY A 68 -3.19 16.30 11.93
CA GLY A 68 -3.88 15.17 12.54
C GLY A 68 -2.97 13.95 12.72
N ALA A 69 -2.20 13.59 11.68
CA ALA A 69 -1.25 12.48 11.73
C ALA A 69 -0.07 12.74 12.70
N GLU A 70 0.46 13.96 12.74
CA GLU A 70 1.56 14.35 13.63
C GLU A 70 1.15 14.40 15.10
N SER A 71 -0.09 14.81 15.35
CA SER A 71 -0.66 14.98 16.70
C SER A 71 -1.15 13.68 17.32
N ASP A 72 -1.27 12.59 16.55
CA ASP A 72 -1.59 11.28 17.11
C ASP A 72 -0.44 10.81 18.02
N THR A 73 -0.71 10.57 19.29
CA THR A 73 0.26 10.06 20.27
C THR A 73 -0.11 8.68 20.78
N THR A 74 -1.05 8.00 20.13
CA THR A 74 -1.57 6.71 20.57
C THR A 74 -0.57 5.57 20.32
N PRO A 75 -0.73 4.43 21.02
CA PRO A 75 0.13 3.26 20.85
C PRO A 75 0.18 2.71 19.42
N VAL A 76 -0.82 3.01 18.57
CA VAL A 76 -0.85 2.61 17.15
C VAL A 76 0.43 3.00 16.40
N ARG A 77 1.06 4.12 16.78
CA ARG A 77 2.31 4.58 16.14
C ARG A 77 3.53 3.72 16.44
N ALA A 78 3.52 2.98 17.55
CA ALA A 78 4.65 2.17 18.00
C ALA A 78 4.52 0.69 17.57
N ILE A 79 3.35 0.28 17.06
CA ILE A 79 3.16 -1.09 16.61
C ILE A 79 3.93 -1.31 15.32
N SER A 80 4.81 -2.31 15.33
CA SER A 80 5.55 -2.79 14.18
C SER A 80 5.27 -4.28 13.99
N SER A 81 5.12 -4.70 12.74
CA SER A 81 4.90 -6.09 12.36
C SER A 81 6.21 -6.87 12.36
N GLU A 82 6.10 -8.18 12.53
CA GLU A 82 7.24 -9.11 12.50
C GLU A 82 7.72 -9.45 11.08
N SER A 83 6.93 -9.08 10.06
CA SER A 83 7.24 -9.28 8.64
C SER A 83 6.49 -8.25 7.78
N PRO A 84 6.99 -7.88 6.59
CA PRO A 84 6.24 -7.02 5.68
C PRO A 84 4.88 -7.57 5.25
N SER A 85 4.78 -8.89 5.07
CA SER A 85 3.60 -9.59 4.55
C SER A 85 2.48 -9.78 5.58
N VAL A 86 2.81 -9.76 6.87
CA VAL A 86 1.85 -9.89 7.98
C VAL A 86 1.64 -8.52 8.57
N SER A 87 0.41 -8.02 8.57
CA SER A 87 0.11 -6.79 9.30
C SER A 87 -0.44 -7.13 10.68
N SER A 88 0.17 -6.57 11.71
CA SER A 88 -0.39 -6.56 13.07
C SER A 88 -1.66 -5.71 13.18
N LEU A 89 -1.99 -4.90 12.15
CA LEU A 89 -3.09 -3.93 12.16
C LEU A 89 -3.74 -3.80 10.78
N ASP A 90 -4.96 -4.30 10.64
CA ASP A 90 -5.76 -4.10 9.43
C ASP A 90 -6.81 -3.01 9.64
N PHE A 91 -6.46 -1.76 9.29
CA PHE A 91 -7.31 -0.58 9.51
C PHE A 91 -8.14 -0.16 8.31
N VAL A 92 -7.92 -0.77 7.15
CA VAL A 92 -8.51 -0.27 5.91
C VAL A 92 -9.66 -1.17 5.49
N GLY A 93 -10.87 -0.76 5.86
CA GLY A 93 -12.11 -1.34 5.34
C GLY A 93 -12.34 -1.07 3.86
N GLU A 94 -13.53 -1.43 3.37
CA GLU A 94 -13.99 -1.09 2.03
C GLU A 94 -14.05 0.44 1.84
N PRO A 95 -13.80 0.96 0.61
CA PRO A 95 -13.94 2.38 0.32
C PRO A 95 -15.32 2.91 0.71
N LEU A 96 -15.35 4.11 1.29
CA LEU A 96 -16.63 4.74 1.66
C LEU A 96 -17.48 5.00 0.39
N PRO A 97 -18.80 4.77 0.44
CA PRO A 97 -19.69 5.13 -0.66
C PRO A 97 -19.54 6.59 -1.08
N LEU A 98 -19.77 6.86 -2.37
CA LEU A 98 -19.88 8.23 -2.86
C LEU A 98 -21.04 8.95 -2.16
N PRO A 99 -20.94 10.27 -1.93
CA PRO A 99 -22.04 10.99 -1.30
C PRO A 99 -23.31 10.90 -2.16
N PRO A 100 -24.50 10.79 -1.53
CA PRO A 100 -25.76 10.70 -2.24
C PRO A 100 -25.98 11.92 -3.16
N PRO A 101 -26.72 11.76 -4.28
CA PRO A 101 -27.07 12.86 -5.16
C PRO A 101 -28.09 13.84 -4.54
N CYS A 102 -28.42 14.93 -5.24
CA CYS A 102 -29.34 15.97 -4.75
C CYS A 102 -30.77 15.51 -4.54
N ASN A 103 -31.21 14.55 -5.33
CA ASN A 103 -32.54 13.98 -5.30
C ASN A 103 -32.61 12.68 -4.50
N ASP A 104 -31.59 12.34 -3.71
CA ASP A 104 -31.59 11.14 -2.90
C ASP A 104 -32.74 11.15 -1.88
N GLU A 105 -33.61 10.14 -1.96
CA GLU A 105 -34.78 10.06 -1.08
C GLU A 105 -34.39 9.89 0.39
N GLY A 106 -33.30 9.19 0.67
CA GLY A 106 -32.81 8.94 2.02
C GLY A 106 -32.33 10.21 2.69
N LEU A 107 -31.58 11.04 1.97
CA LEU A 107 -31.11 12.34 2.42
C LEU A 107 -32.26 13.35 2.58
N GLN A 108 -33.26 13.32 1.68
CA GLN A 108 -34.47 14.15 1.82
C GLN A 108 -35.29 13.76 3.05
N LYS A 109 -35.45 12.46 3.33
CA LYS A 109 -36.08 11.96 4.57
C LYS A 109 -35.30 12.42 5.80
N PHE A 110 -33.97 12.38 5.75
CA PHE A 110 -33.13 12.89 6.84
C PHE A 110 -33.34 14.39 7.07
N GLN A 111 -33.40 15.19 6.00
CA GLN A 111 -33.67 16.63 6.08
C GLN A 111 -35.01 16.93 6.75
N ALA A 112 -36.08 16.23 6.35
CA ALA A 112 -37.41 16.40 6.93
C ALA A 112 -37.43 16.09 8.44
N MET A 113 -36.74 15.03 8.87
CA MET A 113 -36.63 14.69 10.30
C MET A 113 -35.75 15.64 11.10
N SER A 114 -34.74 16.23 10.48
CA SER A 114 -33.90 17.22 11.15
C SER A 114 -34.56 18.59 11.27
N GLN A 115 -35.59 18.86 10.46
CA GLN A 115 -36.44 20.07 10.56
C GLN A 115 -37.61 19.91 11.55
N SER A 116 -37.94 18.68 11.95
CA SER A 116 -39.02 18.41 12.92
C SER A 116 -38.57 18.43 14.38
N ASP A 117 -37.27 18.56 14.66
CA ASP A 117 -36.74 18.62 16.03
C ASP A 117 -36.90 20.04 16.61
N ASP A 118 -37.33 20.16 17.88
CA ASP A 118 -37.63 21.43 18.56
C ASP A 118 -36.43 22.41 18.68
N GLY A 119 -35.21 21.94 18.44
CA GLY A 119 -33.97 22.75 18.43
C GLY A 119 -33.43 23.10 17.04
N SER A 120 -34.16 22.75 15.97
CA SER A 120 -33.69 22.94 14.59
C SER A 120 -33.82 24.39 14.10
N PRO A 121 -32.94 24.85 13.18
CA PRO A 121 -33.05 26.18 12.61
C PRO A 121 -34.38 26.35 11.87
N SER A 122 -35.01 27.52 12.01
CA SER A 122 -36.32 27.83 11.39
C SER A 122 -36.30 27.84 9.86
N ARG A 123 -35.10 27.87 9.25
CA ARG A 123 -34.91 27.73 7.81
C ARG A 123 -34.49 26.30 7.45
N PRO A 124 -34.81 25.84 6.23
CA PRO A 124 -34.23 24.61 5.71
C PRO A 124 -32.69 24.63 5.74
N LEU A 125 -32.09 23.52 6.18
CA LEU A 125 -30.66 23.29 6.04
C LEU A 125 -30.30 23.31 4.55
N GLY A 126 -29.25 24.06 4.20
CA GLY A 126 -28.64 23.99 2.88
C GLY A 126 -27.96 22.64 2.66
N THR A 127 -27.69 22.29 1.40
CA THR A 127 -27.09 20.99 1.04
C THR A 127 -25.83 20.66 1.82
N SER A 128 -24.89 21.59 1.92
CA SER A 128 -23.63 21.36 2.66
C SER A 128 -23.87 21.18 4.16
N GLU A 129 -24.81 21.91 4.76
CA GLU A 129 -25.17 21.78 6.17
C GLU A 129 -25.83 20.42 6.44
N LEU A 130 -26.68 19.97 5.52
CA LEU A 130 -27.32 18.66 5.59
C LEU A 130 -26.31 17.52 5.50
N LEU A 131 -25.29 17.64 4.65
CA LEU A 131 -24.20 16.67 4.55
C LEU A 131 -23.33 16.65 5.82
N VAL A 132 -23.09 17.80 6.46
CA VAL A 132 -22.41 17.86 7.77
C VAL A 132 -23.21 17.06 8.80
N GLU A 133 -24.51 17.37 8.95
CA GLU A 133 -25.37 16.67 9.91
C GLU A 133 -25.49 15.17 9.63
N ALA A 134 -25.60 14.78 8.36
CA ALA A 134 -25.67 13.38 7.97
C ALA A 134 -24.38 12.62 8.31
N SER A 135 -23.20 13.21 8.07
CA SER A 135 -21.90 12.60 8.42
C SER A 135 -21.74 12.43 9.93
N PHE A 136 -22.13 13.42 10.72
CA PHE A 136 -22.07 13.30 12.18
C PHE A 136 -23.14 12.35 12.74
N ALA A 137 -24.32 12.24 12.10
CA ALA A 137 -25.30 11.22 12.44
C ALA A 137 -24.77 9.80 12.16
N ASP A 138 -24.24 9.57 10.96
CA ASP A 138 -23.65 8.30 10.57
C ASP A 138 -22.62 7.80 11.60
N LEU A 139 -21.68 8.67 11.98
CA LEU A 139 -20.66 8.32 12.98
C LEU A 139 -21.21 8.06 14.37
N ARG A 140 -22.14 8.90 14.85
CA ARG A 140 -22.75 8.72 16.18
C ARG A 140 -23.48 7.38 16.30
N HIS A 141 -23.93 6.83 15.17
CA HIS A 141 -24.79 5.66 15.11
C HIS A 141 -24.11 4.41 14.55
N GLY A 142 -22.77 4.42 14.43
CA GLY A 142 -21.99 3.28 13.94
C GLY A 142 -22.27 2.94 12.48
N GLY A 143 -22.58 3.96 11.67
CA GLY A 143 -22.78 3.84 10.24
C GLY A 143 -21.50 3.47 9.49
N ASP A 144 -21.70 3.02 8.26
CA ASP A 144 -20.66 2.60 7.33
C ASP A 144 -20.20 3.74 6.40
N GLY A 145 -20.66 4.97 6.66
CA GLY A 145 -20.42 6.14 5.81
C GLY A 145 -21.41 6.32 4.68
N ASN A 146 -22.44 5.47 4.54
CA ASN A 146 -23.51 5.68 3.58
C ASN A 146 -24.51 6.74 4.08
N LEU A 147 -24.30 7.98 3.66
CA LEU A 147 -25.14 9.10 4.10
C LEU A 147 -26.62 9.00 3.67
N SER A 148 -26.96 8.14 2.70
CA SER A 148 -28.34 7.91 2.26
C SER A 148 -29.19 7.22 3.35
N ILE A 149 -28.55 6.45 4.25
CA ILE A 149 -29.23 5.75 5.34
C ILE A 149 -29.21 6.52 6.67
N ALA A 150 -28.66 7.73 6.72
CA ALA A 150 -28.56 8.54 7.93
C ALA A 150 -29.92 8.71 8.64
N HIS A 151 -31.01 8.76 7.89
CA HIS A 151 -32.37 8.80 8.43
C HIS A 151 -32.73 7.55 9.27
N SER A 152 -32.33 6.37 8.82
CA SER A 152 -32.59 5.12 9.54
C SER A 152 -31.75 5.02 10.81
N LEU A 153 -30.51 5.53 10.77
CA LEU A 153 -29.58 5.55 11.89
C LEU A 153 -30.07 6.47 13.01
N LYS A 154 -30.52 7.69 12.64
CA LYS A 154 -31.15 8.64 13.58
C LYS A 154 -32.37 8.03 14.29
N LYS A 155 -33.14 7.17 13.61
CA LYS A 155 -34.28 6.46 14.22
C LYS A 155 -33.86 5.32 15.15
N LYS A 156 -32.81 4.56 14.81
CA LYS A 156 -32.31 3.43 15.63
C LYS A 156 -31.81 3.85 17.01
N ASP A 157 -31.37 5.09 17.19
CA ASP A 157 -30.97 5.66 18.48
C ASP A 157 -32.14 5.71 19.49
N ALA A 158 -33.40 5.68 19.02
CA ALA A 158 -34.56 5.51 19.90
C ALA A 158 -34.65 4.09 20.51
N GLU A 159 -33.96 3.09 19.95
CA GLU A 159 -34.23 1.68 20.25
C GLU A 159 -33.00 0.81 20.62
N LYS A 160 -31.75 1.11 20.23
CA LYS A 160 -30.52 0.44 20.73
C LYS A 160 -29.21 1.01 20.13
N ARG A 161 -28.19 1.24 20.97
CA ARG A 161 -26.80 1.50 20.52
C ARG A 161 -26.07 0.20 20.20
N ASN A 162 -25.84 -0.08 18.92
CA ASN A 162 -24.88 -1.10 18.51
C ASN A 162 -23.49 -0.46 18.39
N LEU A 163 -22.64 -0.70 19.39
CA LEU A 163 -21.22 -0.34 19.35
C LEU A 163 -20.46 -1.41 18.57
N HIS A 164 -20.34 -1.26 17.25
CA HIS A 164 -19.19 -1.85 16.57
C HIS A 164 -17.96 -1.05 16.99
N LEU A 165 -17.23 -1.55 17.98
CA LEU A 165 -15.99 -0.96 18.47
C LEU A 165 -14.93 -1.12 17.38
N GLN A 166 -14.65 -0.03 16.66
CA GLN A 166 -13.46 0.08 15.82
C GLN A 166 -12.22 -0.12 16.72
N PRO A 167 -11.23 -0.93 16.32
CA PRO A 167 -9.97 -1.05 17.05
C PRO A 167 -9.30 0.33 17.17
N PHE A 168 -8.77 0.65 18.36
CA PHE A 168 -8.11 1.94 18.65
C PHE A 168 -9.00 3.16 18.35
N PRO A 169 -10.17 3.29 19.01
CA PRO A 169 -11.13 4.37 18.73
C PRO A 169 -10.59 5.78 19.04
N ASP A 170 -9.50 5.87 19.81
CA ASP A 170 -8.81 7.11 20.18
C ASP A 170 -7.64 7.46 19.24
N SER A 171 -7.33 6.63 18.23
CA SER A 171 -6.23 6.88 17.29
C SER A 171 -6.75 7.58 16.04
N TRP A 172 -6.16 8.71 15.70
CA TRP A 172 -6.42 9.40 14.44
C TRP A 172 -5.95 8.55 13.25
N VAL A 173 -4.77 7.92 13.38
CA VAL A 173 -4.21 7.02 12.37
C VAL A 173 -5.13 5.84 12.09
N ALA A 174 -5.68 5.19 13.12
CA ALA A 174 -6.57 4.06 12.93
C ALA A 174 -7.98 4.45 12.42
N THR A 175 -8.50 5.60 12.87
CA THR A 175 -9.91 5.96 12.64
C THR A 175 -10.14 6.92 11.49
N THR A 176 -9.19 7.83 11.23
CA THR A 176 -9.38 8.98 10.35
C THR A 176 -8.47 8.93 9.13
N ALA A 177 -7.23 8.44 9.25
CA ALA A 177 -6.29 8.37 8.12
C ALA A 177 -6.83 7.63 6.88
N PRO A 178 -7.53 6.47 6.99
CA PRO A 178 -8.12 5.80 5.83
C PRO A 178 -9.15 6.67 5.09
N ILE A 179 -9.95 7.42 5.83
CA ILE A 179 -10.96 8.33 5.26
C ILE A 179 -10.30 9.55 4.63
N ALA A 180 -9.26 10.09 5.30
CA ALA A 180 -8.50 11.24 4.85
C ALA A 180 -7.81 11.01 3.50
N LEU A 181 -7.07 9.91 3.36
CA LEU A 181 -6.45 9.56 2.07
C LEU A 181 -7.47 9.07 1.06
N GLY A 182 -8.49 8.33 1.52
CA GLY A 182 -9.61 7.95 0.67
C GLY A 182 -10.32 9.14 0.03
N MET A 183 -10.47 10.25 0.77
CA MET A 183 -10.98 11.50 0.21
C MET A 183 -10.09 12.01 -0.93
N LEU A 184 -8.76 11.97 -0.81
CA LEU A 184 -7.87 12.41 -1.89
C LEU A 184 -8.01 11.53 -3.12
N SER A 185 -8.06 10.21 -2.96
CA SER A 185 -8.33 9.25 -4.05
C SER A 185 -9.66 9.56 -4.75
N ASP A 186 -10.73 9.78 -3.98
CA ASP A 186 -12.05 10.05 -4.53
C ASP A 186 -12.13 11.41 -5.23
N LEU A 187 -11.45 12.43 -4.70
CA LEU A 187 -11.38 13.74 -5.34
C LEU A 187 -10.62 13.66 -6.67
N THR A 188 -9.51 12.90 -6.70
CA THR A 188 -8.76 12.64 -7.94
C THR A 188 -9.67 12.06 -9.00
N HIS A 189 -10.34 10.95 -8.68
CA HIS A 189 -11.19 10.25 -9.62
C HIS A 189 -12.44 11.06 -10.03
N ALA A 190 -13.20 11.59 -9.06
CA ALA A 190 -14.50 12.19 -9.33
C ALA A 190 -14.42 13.59 -9.94
N ASN A 191 -13.38 14.36 -9.58
CA ASN A 191 -13.25 15.78 -9.95
C ASN A 191 -11.99 16.06 -10.78
N PHE A 192 -10.81 15.63 -10.35
CA PHE A 192 -9.55 16.12 -10.92
C PHE A 192 -9.26 15.59 -12.32
N LEU A 193 -9.59 14.33 -12.61
CA LEU A 193 -9.39 13.77 -13.96
C LEU A 193 -10.16 14.54 -15.04
N LYS A 194 -11.33 15.11 -14.69
CA LYS A 194 -12.19 15.86 -15.62
C LYS A 194 -11.71 17.28 -15.88
N LEU A 195 -10.73 17.77 -15.14
CA LEU A 195 -10.18 19.13 -15.25
C LEU A 195 -9.02 19.22 -16.27
N GLY A 196 -8.62 18.09 -16.88
CA GLY A 196 -7.61 18.04 -17.94
C GLY A 196 -6.17 18.29 -17.46
N PRO A 197 -5.25 18.68 -18.37
CA PRO A 197 -3.81 18.69 -18.11
C PRO A 197 -3.38 19.53 -16.91
N GLN A 198 -4.03 20.67 -16.69
CA GLN A 198 -3.73 21.55 -15.54
C GLN A 198 -3.92 20.85 -14.21
N SER A 199 -4.84 19.89 -14.14
CA SER A 199 -5.08 19.09 -12.95
C SER A 199 -3.92 18.14 -12.66
N ARG A 200 -3.43 17.45 -13.70
CA ARG A 200 -2.23 16.61 -13.63
C ARG A 200 -0.98 17.42 -13.27
N GLU A 201 -0.87 18.64 -13.77
CA GLU A 201 0.33 19.47 -13.58
C GLU A 201 0.34 20.25 -12.27
N ILE A 202 -0.82 20.59 -11.71
CA ILE A 202 -0.94 21.46 -10.53
C ILE A 202 -1.51 20.72 -9.32
N LEU A 203 -2.57 19.93 -9.48
CA LEU A 203 -3.27 19.29 -8.36
C LEU A 203 -2.64 17.96 -7.97
N TRP A 204 -2.26 17.15 -8.95
CA TRP A 204 -1.63 15.86 -8.69
C TRP A 204 -0.34 15.97 -7.87
N PRO A 205 0.61 16.88 -8.17
CA PRO A 205 1.84 16.99 -7.38
C PRO A 205 1.59 17.24 -5.90
N LEU A 206 0.52 17.98 -5.55
CA LEU A 206 0.14 18.23 -4.16
C LEU A 206 -0.33 16.95 -3.45
N ILE A 207 -1.15 16.14 -4.12
CA ILE A 207 -1.65 14.86 -3.60
C ILE A 207 -0.53 13.84 -3.52
N ALA A 208 0.26 13.74 -4.60
CA ALA A 208 1.43 12.86 -4.69
C ALA A 208 2.42 13.18 -3.57
N LYS A 209 2.70 14.46 -3.30
CA LYS A 209 3.56 14.87 -2.19
C LYS A 209 3.04 14.34 -0.85
N GLN A 210 1.74 14.45 -0.58
CA GLN A 210 1.15 13.94 0.66
C GLN A 210 1.23 12.41 0.76
N LEU A 211 0.96 11.70 -0.34
CA LEU A 211 1.08 10.24 -0.41
C LEU A 211 2.53 9.79 -0.16
N VAL A 212 3.50 10.46 -0.78
CA VAL A 212 4.93 10.22 -0.57
C VAL A 212 5.32 10.48 0.87
N GLN A 213 4.88 11.60 1.45
CA GLN A 213 5.17 11.94 2.84
C GLN A 213 4.64 10.88 3.82
N TRP A 214 3.49 10.27 3.55
CA TRP A 214 2.91 9.23 4.43
C TRP A 214 3.43 7.82 4.17
N SER A 215 4.04 7.55 3.02
CA SER A 215 4.71 6.26 2.75
C SER A 215 6.21 6.30 3.07
N VAL A 216 6.87 7.43 2.83
CA VAL A 216 8.34 7.59 2.86
C VAL A 216 8.81 8.65 3.87
N GLY A 217 7.97 9.59 4.31
CA GLY A 217 8.42 10.73 5.13
C GLY A 217 9.14 11.79 4.31
N PHE A 218 9.86 12.70 4.97
CA PHE A 218 10.57 13.80 4.32
C PHE A 218 11.94 13.38 3.79
N SER A 219 12.27 13.80 2.55
CA SER A 219 13.62 13.72 2.00
C SER A 219 14.58 14.67 2.73
N GLU A 220 15.86 14.30 2.85
CA GLU A 220 16.92 15.12 3.45
C GLU A 220 17.06 16.50 2.78
N ASP A 221 16.82 16.60 1.46
CA ASP A 221 16.96 17.86 0.73
C ASP A 221 15.86 18.87 1.11
N GLU A 222 14.66 18.40 1.46
CA GLU A 222 13.60 19.25 2.02
C GLU A 222 13.92 19.67 3.46
N LYS A 223 14.69 18.87 4.21
CA LYS A 223 15.18 19.23 5.55
C LYS A 223 16.25 20.34 5.48
N LYS A 224 17.10 20.33 4.45
CA LYS A 224 18.22 21.29 4.26
C LYS A 224 17.79 22.62 3.60
N ASN A 225 16.86 22.59 2.64
CA ASN A 225 16.47 23.79 1.86
C ASN A 225 15.38 24.67 2.51
N GLY A 226 14.80 24.27 3.64
CA GLY A 226 13.75 25.04 4.34
C GLY A 226 14.23 26.16 5.27
N SER A 227 15.43 26.72 5.11
CA SER A 227 16.01 27.70 6.04
C SER A 227 15.59 29.16 5.81
N GLY A 228 14.59 29.44 4.97
CA GLY A 228 14.20 30.81 4.63
C GLY A 228 12.70 31.04 4.51
N ASP A 229 11.97 30.97 5.62
CA ASP A 229 10.89 31.93 5.95
C ASP A 229 10.23 31.52 7.27
N ALA A 230 10.52 32.27 8.33
CA ALA A 230 10.06 32.00 9.69
C ALA A 230 8.64 32.53 9.96
N ASP A 231 7.85 32.89 8.93
CA ASP A 231 6.65 33.71 9.09
C ASP A 231 5.34 33.10 8.55
N SER A 232 5.23 31.76 8.56
CA SER A 232 3.91 31.12 8.44
C SER A 232 3.74 30.05 9.52
N CYS A 233 2.53 29.98 10.08
CA CYS A 233 2.09 29.10 11.17
C CYS A 233 2.17 27.58 10.87
N ARG A 234 3.28 27.07 10.33
CA ARG A 234 3.51 25.67 9.99
C ARG A 234 4.84 25.20 10.56
N ALA A 235 4.87 24.97 11.87
CA ALA A 235 5.90 24.15 12.49
C ALA A 235 5.60 22.67 12.19
N VAL A 236 5.77 22.27 10.93
CA VAL A 236 5.83 20.86 10.54
C VAL A 236 7.10 20.29 11.18
N SER A 237 6.99 19.26 12.00
CA SER A 237 8.15 18.64 12.63
C SER A 237 9.03 17.99 11.56
N ARG A 238 10.17 18.60 11.26
CA ARG A 238 11.14 18.11 10.25
C ARG A 238 11.72 16.72 10.58
N ASN A 239 11.46 16.22 11.78
CA ASN A 239 11.89 14.91 12.26
C ASN A 239 10.75 13.88 12.28
N TRP A 240 9.58 14.21 11.73
CA TRP A 240 8.46 13.27 11.72
C TRP A 240 8.69 12.15 10.69
N THR A 241 8.48 10.91 11.13
CA THR A 241 8.48 9.71 10.31
C THR A 241 7.10 9.04 10.35
N PRO A 242 6.61 8.50 9.21
CA PRO A 242 5.36 7.78 9.21
C PRO A 242 5.52 6.47 9.98
N CYS A 243 4.50 6.11 10.77
CA CYS A 243 4.42 4.79 11.38
C CYS A 243 3.93 3.75 10.35
N GLU A 244 4.14 2.46 10.63
CA GLU A 244 3.76 1.37 9.73
C GLU A 244 2.28 1.43 9.31
N ALA A 245 1.39 1.69 10.25
CA ALA A 245 -0.05 1.80 9.98
C ALA A 245 -0.34 2.83 8.88
N LEU A 246 0.30 4.00 8.97
CA LEU A 246 0.11 5.08 8.01
C LEU A 246 0.70 4.75 6.64
N VAL A 247 1.86 4.08 6.62
CA VAL A 247 2.49 3.56 5.39
C VAL A 247 1.54 2.61 4.66
N ARG A 248 0.94 1.65 5.38
CA ARG A 248 0.01 0.67 4.80
C ARG A 248 -1.25 1.34 4.24
N VAL A 249 -1.83 2.29 5.00
CA VAL A 249 -2.97 3.09 4.52
C VAL A 249 -2.61 3.86 3.25
N SER A 250 -1.45 4.53 3.23
CA SER A 250 -0.96 5.29 2.07
C SER A 250 -0.77 4.41 0.84
N CYS A 251 -0.13 3.26 0.98
CA CYS A 251 0.11 2.36 -0.15
C CYS A 251 -1.19 1.74 -0.69
N LYS A 252 -2.14 1.38 0.19
CA LYS A 252 -3.45 0.86 -0.25
C LYS A 252 -4.25 1.91 -0.99
N GLU A 253 -4.29 3.14 -0.50
CA GLU A 253 -5.00 4.24 -1.17
C GLU A 253 -4.34 4.65 -2.48
N ARG A 254 -3.01 4.59 -2.56
CA ARG A 254 -2.28 4.76 -3.82
C ARG A 254 -2.66 3.70 -4.86
N SER A 255 -2.73 2.43 -4.45
CA SER A 255 -3.18 1.32 -5.31
C SER A 255 -4.58 1.60 -5.87
N ARG A 256 -5.52 1.99 -5.02
CA ARG A 256 -6.88 2.36 -5.41
C ARG A 256 -6.90 3.54 -6.40
N MET A 257 -6.11 4.56 -6.12
CA MET A 257 -5.99 5.74 -6.97
C MET A 257 -5.45 5.38 -8.36
N TYR A 258 -4.43 4.51 -8.43
CA TYR A 258 -3.85 4.07 -9.71
C TYR A 258 -4.87 3.29 -10.53
N GLN A 259 -5.61 2.36 -9.91
CA GLN A 259 -6.71 1.65 -10.56
C GLN A 259 -7.78 2.61 -11.10
N GLN A 260 -8.19 3.60 -10.31
CA GLN A 260 -9.20 4.58 -10.72
C GLN A 260 -8.73 5.47 -11.89
N VAL A 261 -7.47 5.91 -11.88
CA VAL A 261 -6.90 6.69 -12.96
C VAL A 261 -6.79 5.83 -14.22
N LEU A 262 -6.20 4.63 -14.13
CA LEU A 262 -6.03 3.71 -15.27
C LEU A 262 -7.36 3.27 -15.89
N ALA A 263 -8.41 3.11 -15.09
CA ALA A 263 -9.76 2.84 -15.61
C ALA A 263 -10.33 4.00 -16.43
N THR A 264 -9.90 5.23 -16.16
CA THR A 264 -10.37 6.45 -16.84
C THR A 264 -9.48 6.83 -18.03
N VAL A 265 -8.20 6.44 -18.02
CA VAL A 265 -7.22 6.75 -19.08
C VAL A 265 -7.72 6.46 -20.52
N PRO A 266 -8.41 5.33 -20.81
CA PRO A 266 -8.95 5.06 -22.14
C PRO A 266 -9.98 6.08 -22.65
N GLU A 267 -10.60 6.84 -21.74
CA GLU A 267 -11.61 7.86 -22.07
C GLU A 267 -10.98 9.25 -22.31
N LEU A 268 -9.68 9.41 -22.04
CA LEU A 268 -8.95 10.67 -22.17
C LEU A 268 -8.41 10.88 -23.59
N GLU A 269 -8.11 12.13 -23.93
CA GLU A 269 -7.33 12.44 -25.13
C GLU A 269 -5.96 11.74 -25.07
N THR A 270 -5.45 11.25 -26.21
CA THR A 270 -4.20 10.48 -26.28
C THR A 270 -3.01 11.16 -25.59
N SER A 271 -2.86 12.48 -25.78
CA SER A 271 -1.80 13.28 -25.16
C SER A 271 -1.92 13.30 -23.63
N GLU A 272 -3.15 13.40 -23.13
CA GLU A 272 -3.46 13.44 -21.71
C GLU A 272 -3.33 12.05 -21.06
N ALA A 273 -3.82 11.02 -21.74
CA ALA A 273 -3.67 9.61 -21.37
C ALA A 273 -2.19 9.25 -21.16
N GLN A 274 -1.34 9.56 -22.14
CA GLN A 274 0.10 9.34 -22.04
C GLN A 274 0.74 10.12 -20.89
N GLY A 275 0.36 11.38 -20.70
CA GLY A 275 0.91 12.15 -19.60
C GLY A 275 0.51 11.61 -18.23
N TRP A 276 -0.72 11.09 -18.05
CA TRP A 276 -1.10 10.39 -16.81
C TRP A 276 -0.29 9.11 -16.58
N LEU A 277 -0.11 8.28 -17.63
CA LEU A 277 0.71 7.06 -17.53
C LEU A 277 2.13 7.38 -17.06
N ARG A 278 2.78 8.37 -17.71
CA ARG A 278 4.10 8.86 -17.32
C ARG A 278 4.13 9.39 -15.89
N THR A 279 3.14 10.20 -15.52
CA THR A 279 3.05 10.76 -14.16
C THR A 279 2.90 9.65 -13.10
N LEU A 280 2.09 8.63 -13.36
CA LEU A 280 1.91 7.51 -12.43
C LEU A 280 3.17 6.64 -12.34
N SER A 281 3.79 6.29 -13.47
CA SER A 281 5.00 5.48 -13.50
C SER A 281 6.16 6.20 -12.83
N THR A 282 6.38 7.48 -13.14
CA THR A 282 7.40 8.31 -12.49
C THR A 282 7.14 8.44 -10.99
N ASN A 283 5.90 8.71 -10.57
CA ASN A 283 5.58 8.83 -9.15
C ASN A 283 5.83 7.52 -8.39
N LEU A 284 5.45 6.38 -8.95
CA LEU A 284 5.72 5.06 -8.35
C LEU A 284 7.22 4.82 -8.23
N SER A 285 7.94 5.02 -9.33
CA SER A 285 9.37 4.77 -9.42
C SER A 285 10.16 5.67 -8.47
N GLU A 286 9.91 6.98 -8.48
CA GLU A 286 10.56 7.93 -7.57
C GLU A 286 10.28 7.58 -6.11
N THR A 287 9.02 7.27 -5.76
CA THR A 287 8.71 6.91 -4.36
C THR A 287 9.43 5.64 -3.92
N LEU A 288 9.41 4.61 -4.77
CA LEU A 288 10.06 3.34 -4.44
C LEU A 288 11.58 3.53 -4.34
N MET A 289 12.20 4.27 -5.26
CA MET A 289 13.62 4.57 -5.21
C MET A 289 14.01 5.37 -3.97
N THR A 290 13.28 6.43 -3.62
CA THR A 290 13.54 7.17 -2.37
C THR A 290 13.39 6.28 -1.15
N THR A 291 12.46 5.32 -1.16
CA THR A 291 12.32 4.37 -0.06
C THR A 291 13.55 3.45 0.04
N VAL A 292 14.02 2.91 -1.08
CA VAL A 292 15.22 2.05 -1.16
C VAL A 292 16.48 2.82 -0.76
N GLU A 293 16.61 4.08 -1.16
CA GLU A 293 17.74 4.94 -0.77
C GLU A 293 17.74 5.19 0.75
N LEU A 294 16.58 5.45 1.34
CA LEU A 294 16.45 5.59 2.80
C LEU A 294 16.70 4.28 3.54
N GLU A 295 16.31 3.13 2.98
CA GLU A 295 16.68 1.81 3.53
C GLU A 295 18.20 1.64 3.58
N ASP A 296 18.89 1.99 2.51
CA ASP A 296 20.34 1.88 2.44
C ASP A 296 21.03 2.83 3.44
N LEU A 297 20.56 4.07 3.56
CA LEU A 297 21.06 5.02 4.55
C LEU A 297 20.87 4.51 5.98
N LEU A 298 19.67 4.03 6.34
CA LEU A 298 19.38 3.49 7.67
C LEU A 298 20.18 2.22 7.94
N ARG A 299 20.42 1.39 6.92
CA ARG A 299 21.28 0.20 7.02
C ARG A 299 22.72 0.59 7.35
N VAL A 300 23.28 1.57 6.63
CA VAL A 300 24.62 2.08 6.91
C VAL A 300 24.69 2.65 8.33
N GLU A 301 23.69 3.44 8.73
CA GLU A 301 23.61 4.01 10.09
C GLU A 301 23.59 2.93 11.18
N VAL A 302 22.80 1.85 11.01
CA VAL A 302 22.76 0.70 11.92
C VAL A 302 24.15 0.06 12.04
N LEU A 303 24.82 -0.20 10.92
CA LEU A 303 26.12 -0.87 10.90
C LEU A 303 27.23 0.01 11.50
N GLU A 304 27.26 1.30 11.14
CA GLU A 304 28.25 2.25 11.67
C GLU A 304 28.08 2.48 13.16
N SER A 305 26.84 2.65 13.63
CA SER A 305 26.54 2.77 15.06
C SER A 305 26.95 1.52 15.84
N LYS A 306 26.63 0.32 15.31
CA LYS A 306 27.03 -0.95 15.93
C LYS A 306 28.54 -1.09 16.02
N LEU A 307 29.28 -0.74 14.96
CA LEU A 307 30.75 -0.75 14.94
C LEU A 307 31.36 0.26 15.92
N ALA A 308 30.76 1.45 16.05
CA ALA A 308 31.19 2.46 17.01
C ALA A 308 30.99 1.98 18.46
N GLY A 309 29.87 1.30 18.75
CA GLY A 309 29.59 0.69 20.06
C GLY A 309 30.59 -0.40 20.47
N LEU A 310 31.19 -1.10 19.49
CA LEU A 310 32.23 -2.12 19.71
C LEU A 310 33.64 -1.53 19.93
N GLY A 311 33.78 -0.20 20.05
CA GLY A 311 35.05 0.47 20.32
C GLY A 311 36.04 0.47 19.16
N ARG A 312 35.58 0.23 17.92
CA ARG A 312 36.44 0.20 16.71
C ARG A 312 36.69 1.57 16.07
N PHE A 313 36.04 2.63 16.55
CA PHE A 313 36.29 4.02 16.12
C PHE A 313 36.55 4.95 17.32
N PRO A 314 37.71 5.64 17.38
CA PRO A 314 37.97 6.63 18.41
C PRO A 314 37.40 8.00 17.99
N GLU A 315 36.60 8.57 18.89
CA GLU A 315 36.16 9.98 18.98
C GLU A 315 34.96 10.46 18.12
N LYS A 316 33.94 10.92 18.85
CA LYS A 316 32.81 11.82 18.46
C LYS A 316 31.76 11.28 17.48
N ILE A 317 31.09 10.20 17.86
CA ILE A 317 29.71 9.98 17.45
C ILE A 317 28.88 10.00 18.75
N GLU A 318 27.95 10.96 18.89
CA GLU A 318 26.91 10.88 19.91
C GLU A 318 26.32 9.48 19.81
N SER A 319 26.38 8.65 20.86
CA SER A 319 26.06 7.23 20.76
C SER A 319 24.58 7.06 20.40
N HIS A 320 24.27 7.09 19.10
CA HIS A 320 22.99 6.72 18.57
C HIS A 320 22.86 5.23 18.80
N ASP A 321 21.91 4.82 19.61
CA ASP A 321 21.59 3.42 19.81
C ASP A 321 21.02 2.84 18.51
N TYR A 322 21.77 1.97 17.82
CA TYR A 322 21.33 1.35 16.56
C TYR A 322 19.99 0.62 16.72
N LEU A 323 19.65 0.16 17.94
CA LEU A 323 18.37 -0.48 18.24
C LEU A 323 17.20 0.48 18.01
N SER A 324 17.40 1.79 18.21
CA SER A 324 16.39 2.82 17.93
C SER A 324 16.16 3.08 16.44
N VAL A 325 17.12 2.69 15.58
CA VAL A 325 17.07 2.87 14.12
C VAL A 325 16.33 1.71 13.43
N ILE A 326 16.43 0.49 13.99
CA ILE A 326 15.81 -0.73 13.42
C ILE A 326 14.31 -0.59 13.14
N PRO A 327 13.46 -0.02 14.04
CA PRO A 327 12.03 0.18 13.74
C PRO A 327 11.78 1.04 12.50
N SER A 328 12.62 2.06 12.27
CA SER A 328 12.54 2.91 11.09
C SER A 328 12.90 2.11 9.83
N LEU A 329 13.98 1.33 9.88
CA LEU A 329 14.39 0.46 8.77
C LEU A 329 13.33 -0.58 8.43
N LYS A 330 12.74 -1.23 9.44
CA LYS A 330 11.59 -2.15 9.27
C LYS A 330 10.44 -1.46 8.55
N THR A 331 10.05 -0.27 9.00
CA THR A 331 8.96 0.51 8.39
C THR A 331 9.23 0.83 6.92
N ARG A 332 10.50 1.09 6.54
CA ARG A 332 10.87 1.31 5.13
C ARG A 332 10.75 0.05 4.28
N CYS A 333 11.25 -1.08 4.77
CA CYS A 333 11.09 -2.37 4.08
C CYS A 333 9.60 -2.68 3.85
N ILE A 334 8.74 -2.37 4.83
CA ILE A 334 7.28 -2.50 4.69
C ILE A 334 6.71 -1.55 3.64
N ALA A 335 7.19 -0.30 3.58
CA ALA A 335 6.79 0.65 2.55
C ALA A 335 7.14 0.15 1.15
N SER A 336 8.38 -0.29 0.93
CA SER A 336 8.82 -0.86 -0.34
C SER A 336 8.00 -2.10 -0.73
N HIS A 337 7.82 -3.03 0.21
CA HIS A 337 6.96 -4.20 0.01
C HIS A 337 5.53 -3.80 -0.39
N CYS A 338 4.91 -2.87 0.34
CA CYS A 338 3.54 -2.44 0.06
C CYS A 338 3.43 -1.75 -1.30
N LEU A 339 4.40 -0.90 -1.67
CA LEU A 339 4.47 -0.25 -2.99
C LEU A 339 4.57 -1.28 -4.11
N GLN A 340 5.43 -2.30 -3.97
CA GLN A 340 5.56 -3.39 -4.94
C GLN A 340 4.25 -4.21 -5.05
N GLN A 341 3.59 -4.49 -3.92
CA GLN A 341 2.30 -5.20 -3.89
C GLN A 341 1.13 -4.37 -4.44
N THR A 342 1.29 -3.07 -4.71
CA THR A 342 0.26 -2.31 -5.44
C THR A 342 0.20 -2.70 -6.92
N ILE A 343 1.33 -3.06 -7.53
CA ILE A 343 1.43 -3.33 -8.98
C ILE A 343 0.49 -4.44 -9.46
N PRO A 344 0.40 -5.62 -8.79
CA PRO A 344 -0.55 -6.67 -9.17
C PRO A 344 -2.00 -6.21 -9.31
N SER A 345 -2.41 -5.15 -8.61
CA SER A 345 -3.79 -4.66 -8.61
C SER A 345 -4.17 -3.93 -9.91
N PHE A 346 -3.20 -3.43 -10.66
CA PHE A 346 -3.41 -2.60 -11.84
C PHE A 346 -2.56 -3.00 -13.06
N VAL A 347 -1.68 -4.00 -12.92
CA VAL A 347 -0.70 -4.40 -13.96
C VAL A 347 -1.33 -4.74 -15.30
N ASP A 348 -2.51 -5.35 -15.33
CA ASP A 348 -3.22 -5.67 -16.58
C ASP A 348 -3.53 -4.39 -17.38
N GLN A 349 -4.23 -3.44 -16.74
CA GLN A 349 -4.58 -2.16 -17.35
C GLN A 349 -3.33 -1.35 -17.73
N PHE A 350 -2.35 -1.29 -16.83
CA PHE A 350 -1.10 -0.57 -17.07
C PHE A 350 -0.31 -1.14 -18.26
N SER A 351 -0.12 -2.47 -18.33
CA SER A 351 0.59 -3.14 -19.43
C SER A 351 -0.15 -3.02 -20.77
N ASN A 352 -1.47 -2.81 -20.72
CA ASN A 352 -2.27 -2.56 -21.91
C ASN A 352 -2.07 -1.16 -22.49
N LEU A 353 -1.80 -0.17 -21.63
CA LEU A 353 -1.78 1.26 -21.97
C LEU A 353 -0.38 1.89 -22.04
N ALA A 354 0.60 1.33 -21.31
CA ALA A 354 1.94 1.89 -21.18
C ALA A 354 2.79 1.73 -22.45
N SER A 355 3.66 2.71 -22.71
CA SER A 355 4.73 2.61 -23.72
C SER A 355 5.96 1.91 -23.14
N GLU A 356 6.94 1.62 -24.00
CA GLU A 356 8.22 1.03 -23.59
C GLU A 356 8.91 1.86 -22.49
N GLU A 357 8.86 3.20 -22.58
CA GLU A 357 9.50 4.10 -21.61
C GLU A 357 8.93 3.92 -20.20
N GLU A 358 7.61 3.87 -20.07
CA GLU A 358 6.98 3.69 -18.75
C GLU A 358 7.23 2.28 -18.20
N ILE A 359 7.21 1.24 -19.06
CA ILE A 359 7.52 -0.13 -18.66
C ILE A 359 8.97 -0.25 -18.17
N VAL A 360 9.94 0.27 -18.93
CA VAL A 360 11.36 0.24 -18.58
C VAL A 360 11.58 0.98 -17.25
N CYS A 361 10.99 2.16 -17.08
CA CYS A 361 11.10 2.93 -15.84
C CYS A 361 10.65 2.13 -14.60
N VAL A 362 9.53 1.42 -14.69
CA VAL A 362 9.01 0.59 -13.58
C VAL A 362 9.91 -0.64 -13.36
N LEU A 363 10.29 -1.35 -14.43
CA LEU A 363 11.11 -2.56 -14.33
C LEU A 363 12.51 -2.28 -13.76
N GLU A 364 13.18 -1.22 -14.21
CA GLU A 364 14.49 -0.82 -13.68
C GLU A 364 14.41 -0.49 -12.19
N THR A 365 13.34 0.19 -11.77
CA THR A 365 13.14 0.55 -10.37
C THR A 365 12.90 -0.69 -9.50
N LEU A 366 12.08 -1.62 -9.98
CA LEU A 366 11.84 -2.89 -9.29
C LEU A 366 13.12 -3.72 -9.20
N ASP A 367 13.93 -3.79 -10.26
CA ASP A 367 15.18 -4.57 -10.23
C ASP A 367 16.22 -3.93 -9.30
N LYS A 368 16.32 -2.59 -9.26
CA LYS A 368 17.15 -1.89 -8.26
C LYS A 368 16.73 -2.22 -6.83
N SER A 369 15.42 -2.20 -6.55
CA SER A 369 14.88 -2.58 -5.24
C SER A 369 15.22 -4.03 -4.91
N ARG A 370 14.95 -4.97 -5.84
CA ARG A 370 15.29 -6.40 -5.69
C ARG A 370 16.78 -6.61 -5.38
N LEU A 371 17.67 -5.99 -6.15
CA LEU A 371 19.12 -6.10 -5.95
C LEU A 371 19.57 -5.53 -4.61
N ALA A 372 18.97 -4.42 -4.16
CA ALA A 372 19.26 -3.85 -2.85
C ALA A 372 18.87 -4.84 -1.72
N CYS A 373 17.67 -5.42 -1.79
CA CYS A 373 17.23 -6.43 -0.82
C CYS A 373 18.08 -7.69 -0.83
N SER A 374 18.43 -8.20 -2.02
CA SER A 374 19.27 -9.39 -2.17
C SER A 374 20.65 -9.22 -1.53
N ARG A 375 21.21 -8.00 -1.59
CA ARG A 375 22.45 -7.65 -0.88
C ARG A 375 22.23 -7.58 0.63
N ALA A 376 21.20 -6.86 1.08
CA ALA A 376 20.92 -6.68 2.51
C ALA A 376 20.56 -8.01 3.22
N ARG A 377 19.91 -8.94 2.52
CA ARG A 377 19.62 -10.29 3.02
C ARG A 377 20.88 -11.09 3.33
N LYS A 378 21.97 -10.88 2.58
CA LYS A 378 23.24 -11.59 2.72
C LYS A 378 24.20 -10.92 3.71
N ASP A 379 23.75 -9.88 4.40
CA ASP A 379 24.54 -9.07 5.33
C ASP A 379 24.42 -9.63 6.76
N GLU A 380 25.45 -10.38 7.20
CA GLU A 380 25.47 -11.05 8.51
C GLU A 380 25.44 -10.05 9.68
N ASP A 381 26.12 -8.91 9.55
CA ASP A 381 26.17 -7.89 10.61
C ASP A 381 24.78 -7.26 10.82
N LEU A 382 24.06 -7.03 9.72
CA LEU A 382 22.68 -6.56 9.75
C LEU A 382 21.72 -7.59 10.34
N ALA A 383 21.91 -8.88 10.02
CA ALA A 383 21.14 -9.96 10.61
C ALA A 383 21.30 -10.03 12.12
N LEU A 384 22.54 -9.92 12.62
CA LEU A 384 22.81 -9.86 14.05
C LEU A 384 22.17 -8.62 14.70
N ALA A 385 22.20 -7.46 14.04
CA ALA A 385 21.58 -6.24 14.58
C ALA A 385 20.04 -6.37 14.71
N PHE A 386 19.38 -7.01 13.74
CA PHE A 386 17.94 -7.30 13.83
C PHE A 386 17.63 -8.29 14.95
N GLN A 387 18.49 -9.29 15.14
CA GLN A 387 18.34 -10.27 16.21
C GLN A 387 18.48 -9.62 17.59
N GLU A 388 19.49 -8.77 17.78
CA GLU A 388 19.69 -7.99 19.02
C GLU A 388 18.49 -7.07 19.31
N ALA A 389 17.98 -6.37 18.28
CA ALA A 389 16.78 -5.54 18.42
C ALA A 389 15.51 -6.33 18.72
N PHE A 390 15.40 -7.57 18.25
CA PHE A 390 14.32 -8.45 18.65
C PHE A 390 14.43 -8.81 20.14
N PHE A 391 15.61 -9.14 20.65
CA PHE A 391 15.77 -9.41 22.08
C PHE A 391 15.48 -8.21 22.97
N ASP A 392 15.92 -7.01 22.59
CA ASP A 392 15.65 -5.78 23.34
C ASP A 392 14.14 -5.49 23.47
N GLN A 393 13.37 -5.74 22.41
CA GLN A 393 11.92 -5.52 22.39
C GLN A 393 11.13 -6.50 23.27
N TRP A 394 11.62 -7.73 23.43
CA TRP A 394 10.90 -8.81 24.11
C TRP A 394 11.50 -9.19 25.49
N GLY A 395 12.70 -8.70 25.81
CA GLY A 395 13.43 -8.91 27.06
C GLY A 395 14.14 -10.27 27.16
N ASP A 396 15.26 -10.32 27.90
CA ASP A 396 16.08 -11.52 28.18
C ASP A 396 15.36 -12.67 28.92
N GLY A 397 14.07 -12.53 29.23
CA GLY A 397 13.36 -13.36 30.21
C GLY A 397 12.37 -14.37 29.67
N VAL A 398 12.13 -14.43 28.36
CA VAL A 398 11.15 -15.38 27.82
C VAL A 398 11.87 -16.70 27.52
N GLU A 399 11.84 -17.62 28.48
CA GLU A 399 12.31 -19.02 28.32
C GLU A 399 11.74 -19.67 27.04
N GLU A 400 10.55 -19.25 26.59
CA GLU A 400 9.91 -19.67 25.33
C GLU A 400 10.58 -19.07 24.08
N VAL A 401 11.18 -17.87 24.14
CA VAL A 401 11.97 -17.27 23.04
C VAL A 401 13.33 -17.94 22.94
N GLU A 402 14.01 -18.18 24.06
CA GLU A 402 15.24 -18.96 24.08
C GLU A 402 15.01 -20.42 23.65
N ALA A 403 13.90 -21.04 24.07
CA ALA A 403 13.52 -22.39 23.63
C ALA A 403 13.05 -22.43 22.18
N ALA A 404 12.42 -21.37 21.64
CA ALA A 404 12.12 -21.24 20.22
C ALA A 404 13.38 -21.01 19.36
N LEU A 405 14.42 -20.38 19.90
CA LEU A 405 15.69 -20.19 19.20
C LEU A 405 16.66 -21.37 19.34
N LYS A 406 16.64 -22.08 20.47
CA LYS A 406 17.48 -23.27 20.75
C LYS A 406 16.82 -24.60 20.38
N GLY A 407 15.49 -24.64 20.23
CA GLY A 407 14.70 -25.87 20.24
C GLY A 407 13.84 -26.15 19.01
N SER A 408 13.86 -25.31 17.96
CA SER A 408 13.29 -25.72 16.68
C SER A 408 14.04 -25.06 15.52
N ASP A 409 14.48 -25.88 14.57
CA ASP A 409 15.23 -25.48 13.37
C ASP A 409 14.43 -24.52 12.46
N GLY A 410 13.19 -24.14 12.79
CA GLY A 410 12.31 -23.28 11.96
C GLY A 410 11.69 -22.06 12.67
N THR A 411 11.82 -21.88 13.99
CA THR A 411 11.21 -20.72 14.70
C THR A 411 12.15 -19.52 14.85
N GLY A 412 13.44 -19.68 14.58
CA GLY A 412 14.45 -18.63 14.77
C GLY A 412 14.46 -17.49 13.74
N HIS A 413 13.60 -17.54 12.72
CA HIS A 413 13.59 -16.58 11.62
C HIS A 413 12.44 -15.55 11.64
N ARG A 414 11.63 -15.50 12.72
CA ARG A 414 10.58 -14.48 12.85
C ARG A 414 11.18 -13.15 13.28
N GLY A 415 10.84 -12.06 12.58
CA GLY A 415 11.35 -10.72 12.90
C GLY A 415 12.82 -10.45 12.53
N SER A 416 13.52 -11.39 11.88
CA SER A 416 14.92 -11.25 11.44
C SER A 416 15.08 -10.29 10.26
N SER A 417 16.30 -9.82 9.97
CA SER A 417 16.53 -9.02 8.75
C SER A 417 16.14 -9.81 7.48
N GLU A 418 16.42 -11.12 7.48
CA GLU A 418 16.12 -12.02 6.38
C GLU A 418 14.64 -12.01 6.01
N ILE A 419 13.72 -12.08 6.98
CA ILE A 419 12.28 -12.08 6.65
C ILE A 419 11.84 -10.77 6.00
N PHE A 420 12.42 -9.63 6.38
CA PHE A 420 12.08 -8.33 5.80
C PHE A 420 12.60 -8.22 4.37
N PHE A 421 13.91 -8.45 4.17
CA PHE A 421 14.53 -8.28 2.86
C PHE A 421 14.12 -9.37 1.87
N LEU A 422 13.95 -10.62 2.31
CA LEU A 422 13.51 -11.70 1.43
C LEU A 422 12.04 -11.52 0.99
N THR A 423 11.17 -11.04 1.88
CA THR A 423 9.77 -10.74 1.52
C THR A 423 9.67 -9.57 0.54
N GLN A 424 10.52 -8.55 0.71
CA GLN A 424 10.64 -7.43 -0.23
C GLN A 424 11.24 -7.88 -1.57
N GLU A 425 12.30 -8.69 -1.56
CA GLU A 425 12.91 -9.28 -2.76
C GLU A 425 11.88 -10.11 -3.56
N ALA A 426 11.11 -10.95 -2.87
CA ALA A 426 10.03 -11.74 -3.47
C ALA A 426 8.94 -10.83 -4.06
N SER A 427 8.62 -9.72 -3.41
CA SER A 427 7.57 -8.79 -3.86
C SER A 427 7.98 -7.99 -5.09
N ALA A 428 9.21 -7.49 -5.12
CA ALA A 428 9.80 -6.86 -6.31
C ALA A 428 9.84 -7.85 -7.48
N THR A 429 10.30 -9.07 -7.22
CA THR A 429 10.39 -10.12 -8.24
C THR A 429 9.02 -10.53 -8.77
N ARG A 430 8.02 -10.65 -7.88
CA ARG A 430 6.63 -10.91 -8.26
C ARG A 430 6.10 -9.83 -9.21
N ALA A 431 6.31 -8.56 -8.87
CA ALA A 431 5.85 -7.44 -9.70
C ALA A 431 6.53 -7.44 -11.09
N ILE A 432 7.84 -7.70 -11.14
CA ILE A 432 8.60 -7.85 -12.40
C ILE A 432 7.99 -8.99 -13.25
N VAL A 433 7.84 -10.17 -12.66
CA VAL A 433 7.28 -11.34 -13.34
C VAL A 433 5.90 -11.03 -13.87
N LEU A 434 5.02 -10.39 -13.08
CA LEU A 434 3.67 -10.06 -13.53
C LEU A 434 3.69 -9.07 -14.70
N VAL A 435 4.42 -7.96 -14.59
CA VAL A 435 4.53 -6.97 -15.70
C VAL A 435 5.00 -7.65 -16.97
N LEU A 436 6.09 -8.41 -16.90
CA LEU A 436 6.65 -9.11 -18.06
C LEU A 436 5.71 -10.20 -18.59
N SER A 437 5.01 -10.91 -17.71
CA SER A 437 4.01 -11.93 -18.08
C SER A 437 2.85 -11.33 -18.87
N TYR A 438 2.31 -10.19 -18.41
CA TYR A 438 1.23 -9.51 -19.12
C TYR A 438 1.68 -9.00 -20.50
N LEU A 439 2.89 -8.45 -20.61
CA LEU A 439 3.45 -8.01 -21.89
C LEU A 439 3.70 -9.18 -22.85
N TYR A 440 4.23 -10.30 -22.35
CA TYR A 440 4.54 -11.49 -23.15
C TYR A 440 3.27 -12.25 -23.57
N CYS A 441 2.27 -12.38 -22.69
CA CYS A 441 1.04 -13.10 -22.96
C CYS A 441 -0.04 -12.27 -23.67
N LYS A 442 0.20 -10.97 -23.90
CA LYS A 442 -0.74 -10.04 -24.54
C LYS A 442 -1.21 -10.61 -25.89
N ARG A 443 -2.47 -11.08 -25.94
CA ARG A 443 -3.12 -11.39 -27.21
C ARG A 443 -3.37 -10.06 -27.90
N ARG A 444 -2.82 -9.87 -29.11
CA ARG A 444 -3.17 -8.73 -29.98
C ARG A 444 -4.66 -8.84 -30.35
N HIS A 445 -5.54 -8.38 -29.47
CA HIS A 445 -6.92 -8.09 -29.85
C HIS A 445 -6.84 -6.88 -30.77
N GLY A 446 -7.32 -7.05 -32.01
CA GLY A 446 -7.15 -6.15 -33.16
C GLY A 446 -7.77 -4.76 -33.02
N SER A 447 -7.41 -4.00 -32.00
CA SER A 447 -7.61 -2.55 -31.91
C SER A 447 -6.30 -1.84 -32.24
N ASP A 448 -6.39 -0.89 -33.17
CA ASP A 448 -5.41 0.11 -33.63
C ASP A 448 -4.80 0.99 -32.51
N THR A 449 -4.38 0.43 -31.37
CA THR A 449 -3.57 1.19 -30.41
C THR A 449 -2.14 1.24 -30.94
N SER A 450 -1.89 2.33 -31.66
CA SER A 450 -0.62 2.87 -32.20
C SER A 450 0.52 2.96 -31.16
N TYR A 451 0.95 1.83 -30.60
CA TYR A 451 2.20 1.78 -29.85
C TYR A 451 3.26 1.08 -30.70
N ASP A 452 4.33 1.82 -31.00
CA ASP A 452 5.35 1.52 -32.02
C ASP A 452 6.39 0.48 -31.57
N TRP A 453 6.13 -0.26 -30.49
CA TRP A 453 7.11 -1.15 -29.86
C TRP A 453 6.59 -2.59 -29.69
N ASP A 454 7.50 -3.55 -29.83
CA ASP A 454 7.20 -4.98 -29.77
C ASP A 454 7.30 -5.50 -28.34
N ALA A 455 6.22 -5.30 -27.57
CA ALA A 455 6.14 -5.68 -26.16
C ALA A 455 6.43 -7.18 -25.89
N GLU A 456 6.00 -8.07 -26.79
CA GLU A 456 6.27 -9.52 -26.66
C GLU A 456 7.76 -9.79 -26.79
N LYS A 457 8.39 -9.26 -27.85
CA LYS A 457 9.83 -9.44 -28.11
C LYS A 457 10.70 -8.81 -27.02
N PHE A 458 10.26 -7.69 -26.45
CA PHE A 458 10.92 -7.06 -25.31
C PHE A 458 10.83 -7.93 -24.05
N ALA A 459 9.61 -8.40 -23.73
CA ALA A 459 9.35 -9.08 -22.45
C ALA A 459 9.90 -10.51 -22.40
N GLU A 460 9.89 -11.22 -23.53
CA GLU A 460 10.29 -12.63 -23.61
C GLU A 460 11.65 -12.96 -22.96
N PRO A 461 12.79 -12.36 -23.37
CA PRO A 461 14.08 -12.71 -22.80
C PRO A 461 14.17 -12.39 -21.30
N LEU A 462 13.65 -11.23 -20.88
CA LEU A 462 13.68 -10.78 -19.48
C LEU A 462 12.83 -11.68 -18.57
N LEU A 463 11.67 -12.14 -19.08
CA LEU A 463 10.78 -13.03 -18.34
C LEU A 463 11.42 -14.39 -18.12
N LEU A 464 11.99 -14.98 -19.18
CA LEU A 464 12.59 -16.31 -19.13
C LEU A 464 13.81 -16.35 -18.22
N GLU A 465 14.69 -15.36 -18.32
CA GLU A 465 15.84 -15.21 -17.42
C GLU A 465 15.37 -15.17 -15.96
N ARG A 466 14.34 -14.36 -15.67
CA ARG A 466 13.82 -14.23 -14.32
C ARG A 466 13.17 -15.52 -13.81
N MET A 467 12.43 -16.22 -14.66
CA MET A 467 11.81 -17.49 -14.31
C MET A 467 12.87 -18.54 -13.99
N GLU A 468 13.93 -18.63 -14.78
CA GLU A 468 15.02 -19.58 -14.56
C GLU A 468 15.73 -19.32 -13.22
N GLU A 469 16.06 -18.06 -12.92
CA GLU A 469 16.66 -17.64 -11.64
C GLU A 469 15.76 -18.05 -10.46
N VAL A 470 14.48 -17.66 -10.48
CA VAL A 470 13.54 -17.91 -9.37
C VAL A 470 13.29 -19.40 -9.18
N LEU A 471 13.02 -20.14 -10.26
CA LEU A 471 12.71 -21.56 -10.17
C LEU A 471 13.92 -22.37 -9.68
N SER A 472 15.13 -22.01 -10.10
CA SER A 472 16.35 -22.68 -9.67
C SER A 472 16.66 -22.44 -8.19
N GLU A 473 16.58 -21.19 -7.73
CA GLU A 473 16.82 -20.85 -6.32
C GLU A 473 15.72 -21.42 -5.41
N PHE A 474 14.46 -21.40 -5.87
CA PHE A 474 13.34 -22.01 -5.16
C PHE A 474 13.54 -23.51 -4.96
N LEU A 475 13.85 -24.25 -6.02
CA LEU A 475 14.05 -25.70 -5.95
C LEU A 475 15.24 -26.06 -5.06
N SER A 476 16.33 -25.30 -5.12
CA SER A 476 17.50 -25.47 -4.25
C SER A 476 17.14 -25.25 -2.77
N SER A 477 16.40 -24.19 -2.46
CA SER A 477 15.94 -23.92 -1.09
C SER A 477 14.93 -24.96 -0.60
N GLU A 478 14.03 -25.44 -1.46
CA GLU A 478 13.05 -26.47 -1.12
C GLU A 478 13.73 -27.82 -0.83
N GLU A 479 14.76 -28.19 -1.60
CA GLU A 479 15.53 -29.41 -1.35
C GLU A 479 16.29 -29.34 -0.02
N LYS A 480 16.86 -28.17 0.29
CA LYS A 480 17.67 -27.95 1.49
C LYS A 480 16.82 -27.80 2.76
N ASP A 481 15.80 -26.94 2.71
CA ASP A 481 15.09 -26.43 3.89
C ASP A 481 13.60 -26.84 3.90
N GLY A 482 13.07 -27.39 2.81
CA GLY A 482 11.64 -27.73 2.65
C GLY A 482 11.08 -28.67 3.72
N LEU A 483 11.89 -29.60 4.21
CA LEU A 483 11.53 -30.56 5.26
C LEU A 483 11.42 -29.93 6.65
N LEU A 484 12.01 -28.76 6.85
CA LEU A 484 12.00 -28.01 8.13
C LEU A 484 10.72 -27.17 8.27
N ILE A 485 9.96 -27.00 7.19
CA ILE A 485 8.78 -26.14 7.15
C ILE A 485 7.53 -26.94 7.52
N ASP A 486 6.74 -26.41 8.47
CA ASP A 486 5.44 -27.00 8.82
C ASP A 486 4.55 -27.09 7.56
N PRO A 487 4.02 -28.28 7.22
CA PRO A 487 3.11 -28.47 6.10
C PRO A 487 1.91 -27.49 6.06
N ASN A 488 1.48 -26.95 7.21
CA ASN A 488 0.44 -25.94 7.28
C ASN A 488 0.92 -24.56 6.81
N VAL A 489 2.20 -24.21 6.94
CA VAL A 489 2.76 -22.97 6.37
C VAL A 489 2.61 -22.97 4.84
N TRP A 490 2.77 -24.13 4.22
CA TRP A 490 2.57 -24.32 2.78
C TRP A 490 1.10 -24.20 2.33
N ARG A 491 0.15 -24.59 3.19
CA ARG A 491 -1.29 -24.54 2.90
C ARG A 491 -1.86 -23.13 2.93
N ILE A 492 -1.18 -22.20 3.60
CA ILE A 492 -1.67 -20.85 3.83
C ILE A 492 -0.87 -19.83 2.99
N SER A 493 -0.57 -20.17 1.73
CA SER A 493 0.05 -19.26 0.74
C SER A 493 -0.74 -17.95 0.54
N ARG A 494 -2.00 -17.89 1.00
CA ARG A 494 -2.91 -16.74 0.86
C ARG A 494 -3.23 -15.98 2.15
N GLU A 495 -2.87 -16.44 3.35
CA GLU A 495 -3.29 -15.77 4.61
C GLU A 495 -2.24 -15.82 5.74
N ARG A 496 -2.04 -14.67 6.40
CA ARG A 496 -1.68 -14.37 7.81
C ARG A 496 -1.06 -15.44 8.76
N GLY A 497 -0.29 -16.41 8.27
CA GLY A 497 0.54 -17.30 9.09
C GLY A 497 1.97 -16.77 9.19
N GLY A 498 2.59 -16.88 10.36
CA GLY A 498 3.98 -16.43 10.58
C GLY A 498 4.93 -17.13 9.60
N GLN A 499 5.38 -16.37 8.59
CA GLN A 499 6.33 -16.86 7.59
C GLN A 499 7.66 -17.19 8.28
N VAL A 500 8.26 -18.31 7.89
CA VAL A 500 9.66 -18.62 8.21
C VAL A 500 10.52 -18.01 7.11
N ALA A 501 11.69 -17.43 7.42
CA ALA A 501 12.54 -16.76 6.42
C ALA A 501 13.35 -17.75 5.56
N TYR A 502 12.67 -18.62 4.84
CA TYR A 502 13.27 -19.43 3.78
C TYR A 502 12.91 -18.88 2.41
N TYR A 503 13.80 -19.07 1.44
CA TYR A 503 13.54 -18.61 0.08
C TYR A 503 12.28 -19.26 -0.47
N CYS A 504 12.12 -20.57 -0.28
CA CYS A 504 10.97 -21.30 -0.78
C CYS A 504 9.62 -20.89 -0.15
N THR A 505 9.58 -20.41 1.10
CA THR A 505 8.33 -19.89 1.69
C THR A 505 8.00 -18.50 1.15
N SER A 506 8.97 -17.59 1.07
CA SER A 506 8.75 -16.22 0.60
C SER A 506 8.46 -16.14 -0.91
N PHE A 507 9.07 -17.02 -1.72
CA PHE A 507 8.91 -17.02 -3.18
C PHE A 507 7.80 -17.95 -3.70
N ALA A 508 7.10 -18.70 -2.83
CA ALA A 508 6.01 -19.58 -3.24
C ALA A 508 4.95 -18.87 -4.11
N GLY A 509 4.56 -17.65 -3.72
CA GLY A 509 3.62 -16.83 -4.50
C GLY A 509 4.15 -16.42 -5.88
N VAL A 510 5.46 -16.18 -6.00
CA VAL A 510 6.12 -15.87 -7.28
C VAL A 510 6.09 -17.10 -8.19
N VAL A 511 6.43 -18.28 -7.66
CA VAL A 511 6.38 -19.55 -8.42
C VAL A 511 4.96 -19.86 -8.88
N VAL A 512 3.95 -19.64 -8.01
CA VAL A 512 2.55 -19.79 -8.38
C VAL A 512 2.17 -18.89 -9.57
N ASP A 513 2.58 -17.63 -9.56
CA ASP A 513 2.27 -16.70 -10.65
C ASP A 513 3.06 -17.03 -11.95
N ILE A 514 4.30 -17.52 -11.83
CA ILE A 514 5.07 -18.08 -12.96
C ILE A 514 4.31 -19.26 -13.58
N LEU A 515 3.84 -20.21 -12.77
CA LEU A 515 3.13 -21.40 -13.25
C LEU A 515 1.78 -21.05 -13.88
N LYS A 516 1.03 -20.10 -13.34
CA LYS A 516 -0.19 -19.58 -13.97
C LYS A 516 0.11 -18.98 -15.34
N MET A 517 1.17 -18.18 -15.45
CA MET A 517 1.59 -17.65 -16.75
C MET A 517 1.93 -18.78 -17.73
N VAL A 518 2.72 -19.78 -17.32
CA VAL A 518 3.06 -20.94 -18.16
C VAL A 518 1.80 -21.69 -18.61
N LEU A 519 0.81 -21.83 -17.73
CA LEU A 519 -0.49 -22.44 -18.04
C LEU A 519 -1.27 -21.64 -19.09
N ASP A 520 -1.15 -20.31 -19.07
CA ASP A 520 -1.85 -19.38 -19.97
C ASP A 520 -1.15 -19.17 -21.32
N LEU A 521 0.06 -19.72 -21.51
CA LEU A 521 0.76 -19.68 -22.80
C LEU A 521 -0.04 -20.38 -23.89
N ASP A 522 -0.03 -19.80 -25.09
CA ASP A 522 -0.49 -20.51 -26.28
C ASP A 522 0.49 -21.64 -26.66
N ALA A 523 -0.01 -22.58 -27.46
CA ALA A 523 0.75 -23.79 -27.83
C ALA A 523 2.08 -23.46 -28.54
N CYS A 524 2.13 -22.40 -29.35
CA CYS A 524 3.35 -22.00 -30.05
C CYS A 524 4.40 -21.44 -29.08
N LYS A 525 3.99 -20.58 -28.15
CA LYS A 525 4.85 -20.01 -27.11
C LYS A 525 5.36 -21.08 -26.16
N PHE A 526 4.48 -21.99 -25.72
CA PHE A 526 4.88 -23.10 -24.86
C PHE A 526 5.88 -24.02 -25.57
N GLU A 527 5.60 -24.39 -26.83
CA GLU A 527 6.51 -25.25 -27.63
C GLU A 527 7.91 -24.64 -27.77
N ARG A 528 8.00 -23.33 -27.98
CA ARG A 528 9.28 -22.60 -28.06
C ARG A 528 10.05 -22.65 -26.75
N GLN A 529 9.36 -22.64 -25.60
CA GLN A 529 9.96 -22.56 -24.27
C GLN A 529 10.04 -23.90 -23.54
N LYS A 530 9.53 -24.99 -24.11
CA LYS A 530 9.47 -26.29 -23.42
C LYS A 530 10.84 -26.78 -22.93
N ALA A 531 11.91 -26.52 -23.67
CA ALA A 531 13.24 -27.02 -23.33
C ALA A 531 13.78 -26.42 -22.03
N SER A 532 13.48 -25.15 -21.75
CA SER A 532 13.86 -24.46 -20.51
C SER A 532 12.89 -24.77 -19.37
N LEU A 533 11.58 -24.84 -19.65
CA LEU A 533 10.55 -25.01 -18.61
C LEU A 533 10.42 -26.45 -18.11
N TYR A 534 10.54 -27.43 -19.00
CA TYR A 534 10.21 -28.82 -18.68
C TYR A 534 11.04 -29.43 -17.53
N PRO A 535 12.37 -29.21 -17.44
CA PRO A 535 13.15 -29.70 -16.30
C PRO A 535 12.67 -29.15 -14.96
N ALA A 536 12.40 -27.84 -14.89
CA ALA A 536 11.89 -27.20 -13.68
C ALA A 536 10.50 -27.73 -13.31
N LEU A 537 9.59 -27.88 -14.27
CA LEU A 537 8.26 -28.46 -14.05
C LEU A 537 8.33 -29.89 -13.48
N CYS A 538 9.26 -30.72 -13.99
CA CYS A 538 9.46 -32.07 -13.46
C CYS A 538 9.93 -32.06 -11.99
N SER A 539 10.84 -31.16 -11.65
CA SER A 539 11.32 -31.01 -10.27
C SER A 539 10.23 -30.50 -9.33
N LEU A 540 9.40 -29.56 -9.80
CA LEU A 540 8.31 -28.99 -9.01
C LEU A 540 7.21 -29.99 -8.62
N ILE A 541 7.13 -31.18 -9.25
CA ILE A 541 6.18 -32.24 -8.84
C ILE A 541 6.42 -32.68 -7.38
N ARG A 542 7.66 -32.55 -6.89
CA ARG A 542 8.10 -33.10 -5.60
C ARG A 542 8.07 -32.08 -4.44
N VAL A 543 7.71 -30.84 -4.69
CA VAL A 543 7.70 -29.79 -3.66
C VAL A 543 6.57 -30.02 -2.67
N GLN A 544 6.72 -29.51 -1.44
CA GLN A 544 5.72 -29.70 -0.39
C GLN A 544 4.45 -28.88 -0.61
N SER A 545 4.53 -27.76 -1.34
CA SER A 545 3.38 -26.90 -1.63
C SER A 545 2.31 -27.60 -2.47
N ASP A 546 1.12 -27.77 -1.89
CA ASP A 546 -0.05 -28.32 -2.59
C ASP A 546 -0.46 -27.45 -3.79
N GLU A 547 -0.54 -26.12 -3.64
CA GLU A 547 -0.95 -25.21 -4.73
C GLU A 547 -0.01 -25.32 -5.94
N ILE A 548 1.31 -25.38 -5.71
CA ILE A 548 2.31 -25.56 -6.79
C ILE A 548 2.12 -26.91 -7.49
N ARG A 549 1.97 -28.01 -6.73
CA ARG A 549 1.78 -29.34 -7.33
C ARG A 549 0.52 -29.44 -8.18
N HIS A 550 -0.57 -28.81 -7.73
CA HIS A 550 -1.82 -28.76 -8.51
C HIS A 550 -1.63 -28.00 -9.83
N LEU A 551 -0.98 -26.83 -9.79
CA LEU A 551 -0.70 -26.05 -11.01
C LEU A 551 0.22 -26.79 -11.98
N VAL A 552 1.26 -27.46 -11.46
CA VAL A 552 2.15 -28.30 -12.27
C VAL A 552 1.35 -29.42 -12.94
N SER A 553 0.49 -30.12 -12.21
CA SER A 553 -0.40 -31.15 -12.76
C SER A 553 -1.29 -30.61 -13.90
N ASP A 554 -1.87 -29.43 -13.71
CA ASP A 554 -2.68 -28.77 -14.74
C ASP A 554 -1.86 -28.39 -15.99
N ILE A 555 -0.62 -27.92 -15.83
CA ILE A 555 0.30 -27.64 -16.94
C ILE A 555 0.64 -28.94 -17.69
N PHE A 556 0.97 -30.02 -16.97
CA PHE A 556 1.24 -31.31 -17.60
C PHE A 556 0.03 -31.82 -18.38
N ARG A 557 -1.18 -31.64 -17.84
CA ARG A 557 -2.42 -32.05 -18.51
C ARG A 557 -2.73 -31.20 -19.75
N ARG A 558 -2.63 -29.87 -19.65
CA ARG A 558 -3.08 -28.94 -20.71
C ARG A 558 -2.02 -28.60 -21.76
N GLN A 559 -0.77 -28.46 -21.34
CA GLN A 559 0.32 -28.00 -22.21
C GLN A 559 1.20 -29.17 -22.68
N VAL A 560 1.59 -30.07 -21.77
CA VAL A 560 2.49 -31.20 -22.11
C VAL A 560 1.73 -32.36 -22.76
N GLY A 561 0.59 -32.77 -22.19
CA GLY A 561 -0.20 -33.93 -22.65
C GLY A 561 -0.49 -33.95 -24.16
N PRO A 562 -0.93 -32.83 -24.76
CA PRO A 562 -1.14 -32.74 -26.21
C PRO A 562 0.13 -32.99 -27.04
N LEU A 563 1.32 -32.65 -26.51
CA LEU A 563 2.60 -32.76 -27.22
C LEU A 563 3.15 -34.18 -27.25
N VAL A 564 2.82 -34.96 -26.22
CA VAL A 564 3.23 -36.38 -26.11
C VAL A 564 2.16 -37.35 -26.61
N ASN A 565 1.08 -36.85 -27.23
CA ASN A 565 -0.08 -37.66 -27.67
C ASN A 565 -0.64 -38.56 -26.56
N VAL A 566 -0.53 -38.13 -25.31
CA VAL A 566 -1.11 -38.85 -24.18
C VAL A 566 -2.56 -38.39 -24.06
N ALA A 567 -3.46 -39.13 -24.71
CA ALA A 567 -4.90 -38.97 -24.52
C ALA A 567 -5.22 -39.15 -23.02
N GLU A 568 -5.95 -38.17 -22.45
CA GLU A 568 -6.50 -38.11 -21.08
C GLU A 568 -6.22 -39.34 -20.19
N ILE A 569 -5.04 -39.38 -19.57
CA ILE A 569 -4.86 -40.22 -18.39
C ILE A 569 -5.39 -39.40 -17.22
N ALA A 570 -6.57 -39.77 -16.73
CA ALA A 570 -7.07 -39.31 -15.45
C ALA A 570 -6.06 -39.73 -14.36
N ILE A 571 -5.31 -38.74 -13.85
CA ILE A 571 -4.54 -38.81 -12.61
C ILE A 571 -5.32 -38.03 -11.56
#